data_AF-A0A410M8E9-F1
#
_entry.id   AF-A0A410M8E9-F1
#
_cell.length_a   1.000
_cell.length_b   1.000
_cell.length_c   1.000
_cell.angle_alpha   90.00
_cell.angle_beta   90.00
_cell.angle_gamma   90.00
#
_symmetry.space_group_name_H-M   'P 1'
#
loop_
_entity.id
_entity.type
_entity.pdbx_description
1 polymer ?
#
loop_
_entity_poly.entity_id
_entity_poly.type
_entity_poly.pdbx_seq_one_letter_code
_entity_poly.pdbx_strand_id
1 'polypeptide(L)'
;MTVFLLVVSFIIDGVLVMALFAMMKKVRQAEELELRQKQVASEIEDLFTSYLMEIKEENRRMGEWVTQKKDKQEAEAHVMESNSKETDETMEVSESKDYTPPEPVEDGEVYQPSIHSQVFELKKEGYTIEEIAKQLNKGKTEVELLYKFHQKSNKKT
;
A
#
# COMPACT_ATOMS: atom_id res chain seq x y z
N MET A 1 70.49 4.22 -20.88
CA MET A 1 69.66 5.44 -20.74
C MET A 1 68.38 5.34 -21.55
N THR A 2 68.42 5.09 -22.86
CA THR A 2 67.23 4.97 -23.72
C THR A 2 66.29 3.81 -23.36
N VAL A 3 66.83 2.63 -23.03
CA VAL A 3 66.04 1.47 -22.62
C VAL A 3 65.26 1.72 -21.33
N PHE A 4 65.88 2.42 -20.36
CA PHE A 4 65.21 2.80 -19.12
C PHE A 4 64.02 3.74 -19.39
N LEU A 5 64.20 4.73 -20.26
CA LEU A 5 63.12 5.64 -20.67
C LEU A 5 61.99 4.88 -21.39
N LEU A 6 62.29 3.90 -22.25
CA LEU A 6 61.27 3.08 -22.92
C LEU A 6 60.44 2.23 -21.94
N VAL A 7 61.08 1.66 -20.91
CA VAL A 7 60.36 0.90 -19.88
C VAL A 7 59.42 1.81 -19.09
N VAL A 8 59.87 3.02 -18.74
CA VAL A 8 59.02 4.00 -18.02
C VAL A 8 57.85 4.45 -18.89
N SER A 9 58.07 4.74 -20.18
CA SER A 9 56.98 5.07 -21.11
C SER A 9 55.95 3.93 -21.20
N PHE A 10 56.41 2.68 -21.34
CA PHE A 10 55.51 1.53 -21.42
C PHE A 10 54.69 1.31 -20.15
N ILE A 11 55.27 1.56 -18.96
CA ILE A 11 54.54 1.50 -17.70
C ILE A 11 53.45 2.58 -17.64
N ILE A 12 53.77 3.81 -18.06
CA ILE A 12 52.80 4.92 -18.08
C ILE A 12 51.66 4.61 -19.05
N ASP A 13 51.96 4.10 -20.24
CA ASP A 13 50.95 3.69 -21.21
C ASP A 13 50.03 2.58 -20.64
N GLY A 14 50.59 1.60 -19.94
CA GLY A 14 49.83 0.55 -19.26
C GLY A 14 48.89 1.10 -18.18
N VAL A 15 49.35 2.07 -17.38
CA VAL A 15 48.52 2.75 -16.38
C VAL A 15 47.39 3.56 -17.04
N LEU A 16 47.68 4.26 -18.14
CA LEU A 16 46.67 4.99 -18.90
C LEU A 16 45.58 4.06 -19.45
N VAL A 17 45.97 2.93 -20.03
CA VAL A 17 45.01 1.93 -20.53
C VAL A 17 44.18 1.34 -19.40
N MET A 18 44.79 1.02 -18.25
CA MET A 18 44.03 0.56 -17.07
C MET A 18 43.04 1.60 -16.58
N ALA A 19 43.42 2.88 -16.52
CA ALA A 19 42.54 3.97 -16.13
C ALA A 19 41.36 4.14 -17.11
N LEU A 20 41.62 4.10 -18.43
CA LEU A 20 40.59 4.13 -19.45
C LEU A 20 39.62 2.96 -19.33
N PHE A 21 40.12 1.75 -19.06
CA PHE A 21 39.27 0.57 -18.89
C PHE A 21 38.41 0.66 -17.62
N ALA A 22 38.96 1.14 -16.50
CA ALA A 22 38.21 1.36 -15.27
C ALA A 22 37.10 2.41 -15.46
N MET A 23 37.38 3.49 -16.21
CA MET A 23 36.39 4.51 -16.54
C MET A 23 35.29 3.95 -17.44
N MET A 24 35.65 3.18 -18.47
CA MET A 24 34.67 2.53 -19.35
C MET A 24 33.73 1.61 -18.58
N LYS A 25 34.23 0.86 -17.60
CA LYS A 25 33.40 0.04 -16.71
C LYS A 25 32.42 0.87 -15.89
N LYS A 26 32.87 1.96 -15.26
CA LYS A 26 32.00 2.85 -14.48
C LYS A 26 30.91 3.48 -15.32
N VAL A 27 31.24 3.92 -16.54
CA VAL A 27 30.28 4.53 -17.48
C VAL A 27 29.22 3.51 -17.89
N ARG A 28 29.63 2.30 -18.28
CA ARG A 28 28.68 1.23 -18.67
C ARG A 28 27.79 0.77 -17.51
N GLN A 29 28.34 0.72 -16.29
CA GLN A 29 27.56 0.39 -15.09
C GLN A 29 26.49 1.43 -14.78
N ALA A 30 26.79 2.71 -14.96
CA ALA A 30 25.81 3.79 -14.75
C ALA A 30 24.66 3.71 -15.78
N GLU A 31 24.98 3.45 -17.04
CA GLU A 31 24.00 3.32 -18.13
C GLU A 31 23.06 2.11 -17.91
N GLU A 32 23.60 0.96 -17.51
CA GLU A 32 22.78 -0.23 -17.21
C GLU A 32 21.86 0.02 -15.99
N LEU A 33 22.35 0.74 -14.99
CA LEU A 33 21.57 1.07 -13.80
C LEU A 33 20.39 2.00 -14.13
N GLU A 34 20.61 3.00 -14.98
CA GLU A 34 19.56 3.93 -15.44
C GLU A 34 18.45 3.19 -16.20
N LEU A 35 18.82 2.28 -17.10
CA LEU A 35 17.85 1.47 -17.84
C LEU A 35 17.01 0.59 -16.90
N ARG A 36 17.66 -0.06 -15.92
CA ARG A 36 16.96 -0.88 -14.91
C ARG A 36 16.05 -0.04 -14.03
N GLN A 37 16.46 1.17 -13.63
CA GLN A 37 15.60 2.08 -12.86
C GLN A 37 14.33 2.43 -13.63
N LYS A 38 14.44 2.73 -14.93
CA LYS A 38 13.28 3.03 -15.77
C LYS A 38 12.33 1.83 -15.91
N GLN A 39 12.88 0.62 -16.04
CA GLN A 39 12.05 -0.59 -16.10
C GLN A 39 11.32 -0.83 -14.78
N VAL A 40 12.01 -0.75 -13.65
CA VAL A 40 11.41 -0.91 -12.32
C VAL A 40 10.33 0.14 -12.06
N ALA A 41 10.54 1.38 -12.49
CA ALA A 41 9.52 2.44 -12.39
C ALA A 41 8.24 2.07 -13.16
N SER A 42 8.38 1.56 -14.39
CA SER A 42 7.23 1.10 -15.19
C SER A 42 6.48 -0.07 -14.52
N GLU A 43 7.21 -1.04 -13.98
CA GLU A 43 6.61 -2.18 -13.26
C GLU A 43 5.82 -1.71 -12.01
N ILE A 44 6.32 -0.68 -11.33
CA ILE A 44 5.64 -0.05 -10.20
C ILE A 44 4.37 0.69 -10.65
N GLU A 45 4.42 1.46 -11.75
CA GLU A 45 3.26 2.15 -12.32
C GLU A 45 2.14 1.18 -12.72
N ASP A 46 2.50 0.05 -13.34
CA ASP A 46 1.55 -1.00 -13.71
C ASP A 46 0.91 -1.64 -12.47
N LEU A 47 1.70 -1.93 -11.43
CA LEU A 47 1.21 -2.46 -10.15
C LEU A 47 0.24 -1.49 -9.47
N PHE A 48 0.60 -0.20 -9.40
CA PHE A 48 -0.28 0.82 -8.83
C PHE A 48 -1.58 0.96 -9.63
N THR A 49 -1.51 0.92 -10.95
CA THR A 49 -2.69 0.97 -11.81
C THR A 49 -3.61 -0.21 -11.54
N SER A 50 -3.06 -1.43 -11.44
CA SER A 50 -3.82 -2.63 -11.07
C SER A 50 -4.49 -2.48 -9.70
N TYR A 51 -3.74 -2.00 -8.70
CA TYR A 51 -4.24 -1.83 -7.33
C TYR A 51 -5.33 -0.75 -7.23
N LEU A 52 -5.12 0.41 -7.88
CA LEU A 52 -6.12 1.48 -7.94
C LEU A 52 -7.41 1.02 -8.65
N MET A 53 -7.27 0.20 -9.69
CA MET A 53 -8.41 -0.39 -10.37
C MET A 53 -9.17 -1.36 -9.45
N GLU A 54 -8.47 -2.22 -8.72
CA GLU A 54 -9.05 -3.15 -7.75
C GLU A 54 -9.80 -2.40 -6.64
N ILE A 55 -9.20 -1.35 -6.05
CA ILE A 55 -9.86 -0.52 -5.04
C ILE A 55 -11.12 0.16 -5.60
N LYS A 56 -11.03 0.72 -6.82
CA LYS A 56 -12.17 1.38 -7.46
C LYS A 56 -13.32 0.40 -7.71
N GLU A 57 -12.99 -0.80 -8.16
CA GLU A 57 -13.98 -1.87 -8.37
C GLU A 57 -14.59 -2.35 -7.06
N GLU A 58 -13.76 -2.51 -6.02
CA GLU A 58 -14.24 -2.87 -4.69
C GLU A 58 -15.18 -1.80 -4.11
N ASN A 59 -14.84 -0.51 -4.24
CA ASN A 59 -15.72 0.58 -3.83
C ASN A 59 -17.07 0.53 -4.57
N ARG A 60 -17.07 0.19 -5.87
CA ARG A 60 -18.30 0.02 -6.66
C ARG A 60 -19.15 -1.15 -6.11
N ARG A 61 -18.51 -2.28 -5.81
CA ARG A 61 -19.13 -3.47 -5.21
C ARG A 61 -19.73 -3.18 -3.83
N MET A 62 -19.04 -2.39 -3.00
CA MET A 62 -19.58 -1.95 -1.70
C MET A 62 -20.84 -1.10 -1.89
N GLY A 63 -20.85 -0.19 -2.86
CA GLY A 63 -22.03 0.59 -3.23
C GLY A 63 -23.23 -0.30 -3.60
N GLU A 64 -23.00 -1.34 -4.41
CA GLU A 64 -24.04 -2.30 -4.78
C GLU A 64 -24.60 -3.06 -3.57
N TRP A 65 -23.77 -3.46 -2.60
CA TRP A 65 -24.23 -4.08 -1.36
C TRP A 65 -25.07 -3.15 -0.47
N VAL A 66 -24.77 -1.86 -0.49
CA VAL A 66 -25.55 -0.84 0.24
C VAL A 66 -26.90 -0.62 -0.43
N THR A 67 -26.94 -0.53 -1.77
CA THR A 67 -28.19 -0.37 -2.53
C THR A 67 -29.07 -1.64 -2.44
N GLN A 68 -28.48 -2.82 -2.58
CA GLN A 68 -29.19 -4.10 -2.48
C GLN A 68 -29.80 -4.35 -1.08
N LYS A 69 -29.20 -3.80 -0.01
CA LYS A 69 -29.78 -3.88 1.33
C LYS A 69 -30.98 -2.94 1.53
N LYS A 70 -31.04 -1.81 0.80
CA LYS A 70 -32.24 -0.94 0.78
C LYS A 70 -33.42 -1.65 0.11
N ASP A 71 -33.21 -2.27 -1.04
CA ASP A 71 -34.27 -2.98 -1.77
C ASP A 71 -34.82 -4.21 -1.02
N LYS A 72 -34.03 -4.79 -0.12
CA LYS A 72 -34.46 -5.96 0.68
C LYS A 72 -35.20 -5.60 1.97
N GLN A 73 -35.22 -4.33 2.38
CA GLN A 73 -36.00 -3.84 3.54
C GLN A 73 -37.37 -3.26 3.16
N GLU A 74 -37.65 -3.03 1.88
CA GLU A 74 -38.96 -2.53 1.42
C GLU A 74 -39.99 -3.65 1.13
N ALA A 75 -39.58 -4.92 1.15
CA ALA A 75 -40.46 -6.06 0.84
C ALA A 75 -41.33 -6.56 2.02
N GLU A 76 -41.19 -6.00 3.24
CA GLU A 76 -42.00 -6.41 4.41
C GLU A 76 -42.79 -5.26 5.07
N ALA A 77 -42.98 -4.13 4.39
CA ALA A 77 -43.71 -2.97 4.95
C ALA A 77 -44.82 -2.41 4.04
N HIS A 78 -45.45 -3.22 3.19
CA HIS A 78 -46.58 -2.79 2.35
C HIS A 78 -47.88 -3.55 2.65
N VAL A 79 -48.38 -3.43 3.88
CA VAL A 79 -49.82 -3.49 4.17
C VAL A 79 -50.16 -2.41 5.20
N MET A 80 -50.29 -1.16 4.77
CA MET A 80 -51.41 -0.26 5.08
C MET A 80 -51.08 1.17 4.65
N GLU A 81 -52.00 1.67 3.81
CA GLU A 81 -52.51 3.04 3.86
C GLU A 81 -51.71 4.17 3.17
N SER A 82 -52.13 4.37 1.92
CA SER A 82 -52.23 5.64 1.21
C SER A 82 -52.65 6.82 2.10
N ASN A 83 -51.81 7.85 2.19
CA ASN A 83 -52.30 9.23 2.14
C ASN A 83 -51.23 10.18 1.56
N SER A 84 -51.70 11.06 0.69
CA SER A 84 -50.96 12.01 -0.12
C SER A 84 -50.18 13.04 0.70
N LYS A 85 -49.00 13.43 0.19
CA LYS A 85 -48.61 14.84 -0.02
C LYS A 85 -47.27 14.93 -0.75
N GLU A 86 -47.33 15.55 -1.93
CA GLU A 86 -46.18 16.19 -2.57
C GLU A 86 -45.60 17.24 -1.61
N THR A 87 -44.28 17.23 -1.44
CA THR A 87 -43.52 18.45 -1.14
C THR A 87 -42.18 18.29 -1.82
N ASP A 88 -42.07 19.02 -2.93
CA ASP A 88 -40.86 19.51 -3.55
C ASP A 88 -39.99 20.21 -2.51
N GLU A 89 -38.83 19.64 -2.21
CA GLU A 89 -37.67 20.38 -1.72
C GLU A 89 -36.44 19.93 -2.52
N THR A 90 -36.24 20.65 -3.62
CA THR A 90 -34.95 20.82 -4.27
C THR A 90 -34.03 21.68 -3.38
N MET A 91 -32.72 21.41 -3.44
CA MET A 91 -31.56 22.16 -2.89
C MET A 91 -31.15 21.75 -1.46
N GLU A 92 -29.91 21.35 -1.15
CA GLU A 92 -28.63 21.79 -1.70
C GLU A 92 -27.65 20.63 -1.90
N VAL A 93 -27.14 20.48 -3.13
CA VAL A 93 -25.81 19.91 -3.37
C VAL A 93 -24.81 20.93 -2.84
N SER A 94 -24.43 20.79 -1.58
CA SER A 94 -23.29 21.53 -1.02
C SER A 94 -22.05 21.13 -1.82
N GLU A 95 -21.42 22.16 -2.37
CA GLU A 95 -20.22 22.15 -3.20
C GLU A 95 -19.20 21.10 -2.78
N SER A 96 -18.57 20.53 -3.82
CA SER A 96 -17.30 19.83 -3.77
C SER A 96 -16.41 20.32 -2.62
N LYS A 97 -16.35 19.56 -1.53
CA LYS A 97 -15.18 19.60 -0.66
C LYS A 97 -14.04 19.07 -1.51
N ASP A 98 -13.22 19.98 -2.04
CA ASP A 98 -11.96 19.66 -2.69
C ASP A 98 -11.15 18.79 -1.73
N TYR A 99 -11.11 17.49 -2.03
CA TYR A 99 -10.28 16.54 -1.30
C TYR A 99 -8.83 16.95 -1.55
N THR A 100 -8.18 17.47 -0.51
CA THR A 100 -6.73 17.71 -0.53
C THR A 100 -6.07 16.48 0.10
N PRO A 101 -5.28 15.71 -0.65
CA PRO A 101 -4.52 14.59 -0.09
C PRO A 101 -3.66 15.08 1.08
N PRO A 102 -3.62 14.37 2.21
CA PRO A 102 -2.75 14.73 3.33
C PRO A 102 -1.30 14.78 2.87
N GLU A 103 -0.61 15.88 3.15
CA GLU A 103 0.83 15.97 2.94
C GLU A 103 1.53 14.96 3.88
N PRO A 104 2.59 14.28 3.42
CA PRO A 104 3.36 13.39 4.29
C PRO A 104 3.96 14.23 5.42
N VAL A 105 3.48 13.97 6.64
CA VAL A 105 4.05 14.55 7.86
C VAL A 105 5.49 14.05 8.01
N GLU A 106 6.46 14.97 7.92
CA GLU A 106 7.87 14.72 8.27
C GLU A 106 8.09 14.61 9.80
N ASP A 107 7.09 14.17 10.56
CA ASP A 107 7.26 13.77 11.95
C ASP A 107 7.53 12.28 11.93
N GLY A 108 8.80 11.93 12.17
CA GLY A 108 9.39 10.61 11.98
C GLY A 108 8.44 9.46 12.25
N GLU A 109 8.42 8.50 11.34
CA GLU A 109 7.58 7.30 11.34
C GLU A 109 7.51 6.65 12.74
N VAL A 110 6.58 7.12 13.57
CA VAL A 110 6.15 6.36 14.73
C VAL A 110 5.26 5.29 14.14
N TYR A 111 5.87 4.16 13.81
CA TYR A 111 5.16 2.94 13.49
C TYR A 111 4.18 2.67 14.63
N GLN A 112 2.91 3.05 14.43
CA GLN A 112 1.84 2.68 15.32
C GLN A 112 1.38 1.31 14.86
N PRO A 113 1.72 0.23 15.59
CA PRO A 113 1.27 -1.11 15.21
C PRO A 113 -0.26 -1.08 15.10
N SER A 114 -0.79 -1.58 13.99
CA SER A 114 -2.24 -1.70 13.82
C SER A 114 -2.81 -2.55 14.97
N ILE A 115 -4.06 -2.32 15.34
CA ILE A 115 -4.74 -3.08 16.41
C ILE A 115 -4.60 -4.60 16.20
N HIS A 116 -4.62 -5.04 14.95
CA HIS A 116 -4.39 -6.43 14.57
C HIS A 116 -2.96 -6.91 14.88
N SER A 117 -1.93 -6.10 14.61
CA SER A 117 -0.53 -6.41 14.94
C SER A 117 -0.35 -6.57 16.45
N GLN A 118 -0.95 -5.68 17.23
CA GLN A 118 -0.89 -5.74 18.71
C GLN A 118 -1.57 -7.01 19.25
N VAL A 119 -2.74 -7.40 18.71
CA VAL A 119 -3.41 -8.66 19.07
C VAL A 119 -2.52 -9.86 18.75
N PHE A 120 -1.84 -9.86 17.61
CA PHE A 120 -0.97 -10.96 17.19
C PHE A 120 0.29 -11.06 18.06
N GLU A 121 0.95 -9.95 18.36
CA GLU A 121 2.14 -9.89 19.22
C GLU A 121 1.83 -10.38 20.63
N LEU A 122 0.77 -9.85 21.26
CA LEU A 122 0.35 -10.31 22.58
C LEU A 122 -0.04 -11.79 22.58
N LYS A 123 -0.64 -12.28 21.49
CA LYS A 123 -0.95 -13.71 21.39
C LYS A 123 0.30 -14.58 21.23
N LYS A 124 1.34 -14.09 20.56
CA LYS A 124 2.65 -14.73 20.41
C LYS A 124 3.44 -14.73 21.73
N GLU A 125 3.28 -13.69 22.54
CA GLU A 125 3.83 -13.60 23.90
C GLU A 125 3.11 -14.52 24.91
N GLY A 126 2.01 -15.16 24.50
CA GLY A 126 1.34 -16.21 25.27
C GLY A 126 0.11 -15.75 26.05
N TYR A 127 -0.31 -14.48 25.92
CA TYR A 127 -1.48 -13.97 26.60
C TYR A 127 -2.78 -14.68 26.17
N THR A 128 -3.71 -14.80 27.11
CA THR A 128 -5.04 -15.34 26.84
C THR A 128 -5.90 -14.32 26.08
N ILE A 129 -6.89 -14.80 25.33
CA ILE A 129 -7.78 -13.94 24.53
C ILE A 129 -8.51 -12.92 25.43
N GLU A 130 -8.75 -13.29 26.69
CA GLU A 130 -9.42 -12.42 27.67
C GLU A 130 -8.53 -11.29 28.18
N GLU A 131 -7.24 -11.56 28.37
CA GLU A 131 -6.26 -10.55 28.81
C GLU A 131 -6.00 -9.53 27.71
N ILE A 132 -5.90 -10.00 26.47
CA ILE A 132 -5.75 -9.15 25.28
C ILE A 132 -6.99 -8.25 25.11
N ALA A 133 -8.19 -8.81 25.30
CA ALA A 133 -9.45 -8.05 25.27
C ALA A 133 -9.50 -6.95 26.32
N LYS A 134 -9.04 -7.23 27.56
CA LYS A 134 -8.96 -6.23 28.63
C LYS A 134 -7.92 -5.16 28.35
N GLN A 135 -6.75 -5.53 27.84
CA GLN A 135 -5.63 -4.62 27.58
C GLN A 135 -5.90 -3.67 26.41
N LEU A 136 -6.56 -4.16 25.35
CA LEU A 136 -6.92 -3.36 24.18
C LEU A 136 -8.31 -2.72 24.26
N ASN A 137 -9.03 -2.93 25.38
CA ASN A 137 -10.41 -2.50 25.58
C ASN A 137 -11.33 -2.92 24.41
N LYS A 138 -11.21 -4.19 23.99
CA LYS A 138 -11.95 -4.83 22.90
C LYS A 138 -12.78 -6.00 23.40
N GLY A 139 -13.81 -6.39 22.64
CA GLY A 139 -14.60 -7.58 22.96
C GLY A 139 -13.78 -8.86 22.84
N LYS A 140 -14.03 -9.85 23.71
CA LYS A 140 -13.41 -11.20 23.62
C LYS A 140 -13.58 -11.81 22.22
N THR A 141 -14.78 -11.65 21.66
CA THR A 141 -15.13 -12.11 20.30
C THR A 141 -14.37 -11.36 19.21
N GLU A 142 -14.15 -10.06 19.37
CA GLU A 142 -13.42 -9.24 18.39
C GLU A 142 -11.95 -9.66 18.34
N VAL A 143 -11.33 -9.88 19.49
CA VAL A 143 -9.95 -10.36 19.59
C VAL A 143 -9.80 -11.77 19.01
N GLU A 144 -10.74 -12.67 19.30
CA GLU A 144 -10.74 -14.02 18.72
C GLU A 144 -10.90 -13.99 17.19
N LEU A 145 -11.76 -13.11 16.69
CA LEU A 145 -11.99 -12.93 15.27
C LEU A 145 -10.74 -12.40 14.57
N LEU A 146 -10.12 -11.35 15.11
CA LEU A 146 -8.87 -10.78 14.61
C LEU A 146 -7.76 -11.83 14.53
N TYR A 147 -7.61 -12.66 15.57
CA TYR A 147 -6.62 -13.73 15.57
C TYR A 147 -6.90 -14.84 14.54
N LYS A 148 -8.17 -15.22 14.34
CA LYS A 148 -8.55 -16.22 13.32
C LYS A 148 -8.33 -15.75 11.89
N PHE A 149 -8.56 -14.46 11.61
CA PHE A 149 -8.29 -13.89 10.29
C PHE A 149 -6.81 -13.99 9.92
N HIS A 150 -5.90 -13.74 10.87
CA HIS A 150 -4.45 -13.91 10.66
C HIS A 150 -4.02 -15.36 10.42
N GLN A 151 -4.58 -16.32 11.18
CA GLN A 151 -4.27 -17.72 10.95
C GLN A 151 -4.73 -18.20 9.56
N LYS A 152 -5.84 -17.65 9.05
CA LYS A 152 -6.37 -18.01 7.73
C LYS A 152 -5.58 -17.39 6.58
N SER A 153 -4.99 -16.20 6.77
CA SER A 153 -4.09 -15.61 5.76
C SER A 153 -2.76 -16.37 5.65
N ASN A 154 -2.19 -16.83 6.77
CA ASN A 154 -0.91 -17.54 6.80
C ASN A 154 -0.99 -19.03 6.40
N LYS A 155 -2.20 -19.57 6.16
CA LYS A 155 -2.43 -20.97 5.73
C LYS A 155 -2.65 -21.11 4.21
N LYS A 156 -2.45 -20.03 3.45
CA LYS A 156 -2.62 -20.00 1.98
C LYS A 156 -1.30 -20.02 1.20
N THR A 157 -0.18 -20.22 1.89
CA THR A 157 1.12 -20.58 1.29
C THR A 157 1.35 -22.07 1.46
#